data_AF-A0A1H4NPZ9-F1
#
_entry.id   AF-A0A1H4NPZ9-F1
#
_cell.length_a   1.000
_cell.length_b   1.000
_cell.length_c   1.000
_cell.angle_alpha   90.00
_cell.angle_beta   90.00
_cell.angle_gamma   90.00
#
_symmetry.space_group_name_H-M   'P 1'
#
loop_
_entity.id
_entity.type
_entity.pdbx_description
1 polymer ?
#
loop_
_entity_poly.entity_id
_entity_poly.type
_entity_poly.pdbx_seq_one_letter_code
_entity_poly.pdbx_strand_id
1 'polypeptide(L)'
;MKRIGCCIPGCGRTFKREAGDAEGVMIMCGRHWHMGDVAMRNRHKQLRARARWFQRRYDKRGNAIERSPKRAKFFNAWRRTWTECNALFERIKDDVAIKASFGAEDAPRRRPKVEA
;
A
#
# COMPACT_ATOMS: atom_id res chain seq x y z
N MET A 1 20.42 9.72 4.49
CA MET A 1 19.30 8.79 4.78
C MET A 1 18.37 8.74 3.56
N LYS A 2 18.24 7.59 2.88
CA LYS A 2 17.43 7.45 1.65
C LYS A 2 15.95 7.64 2.01
N ARG A 3 15.28 8.66 1.46
CA ARG A 3 13.83 8.89 1.65
C ARG A 3 13.04 8.15 0.59
N ILE A 4 11.81 7.75 0.91
CA ILE A 4 10.89 7.11 -0.03
C ILE A 4 9.90 8.16 -0.55
N GLY A 5 9.80 8.33 -1.86
CA GLY A 5 8.84 9.25 -2.47
C GLY A 5 7.42 8.70 -2.48
N CYS A 6 6.42 9.59 -2.54
CA CYS A 6 5.09 9.21 -2.96
C CYS A 6 5.15 8.62 -4.39
N CYS A 7 4.46 7.51 -4.63
CA CYS A 7 4.43 6.82 -5.92
C CYS A 7 3.60 7.55 -7.00
N ILE A 8 2.88 8.61 -6.65
CA ILE A 8 2.14 9.42 -7.64
C ILE A 8 3.10 10.43 -8.30
N PRO A 9 3.23 10.42 -9.64
CA PRO A 9 4.08 11.35 -10.37
C PRO A 9 3.78 12.81 -10.01
N GLY A 10 4.82 13.60 -9.76
CA GLY A 10 4.69 15.03 -9.45
C GLY A 10 4.28 15.40 -8.01
N CYS A 11 3.98 14.44 -7.13
CA CYS A 11 3.58 14.72 -5.74
C CYS A 11 4.67 15.40 -4.90
N GLY A 12 5.93 14.99 -5.06
CA GLY A 12 7.10 15.52 -4.31
C GLY A 12 7.14 15.19 -2.81
N ARG A 13 6.09 14.61 -2.21
CA ARG A 13 6.11 14.20 -0.79
C ARG A 13 7.04 13.02 -0.57
N THR A 14 7.81 13.06 0.51
CA THR A 14 8.81 12.03 0.84
C THR A 14 8.71 11.61 2.30
N PHE A 15 8.96 10.33 2.56
CA PHE A 15 8.86 9.67 3.86
C PHE A 15 10.24 9.20 4.32
N LYS A 16 10.43 9.12 5.64
CA LYS A 16 11.63 8.47 6.19
C LYS A 16 11.53 6.98 5.90
N ARG A 17 12.65 6.38 5.49
CA ARG A 17 12.76 4.93 5.35
C ARG A 17 12.99 4.31 6.73
N GLU A 18 12.24 3.28 7.08
CA GLU A 18 12.35 2.56 8.35
C GLU A 18 13.19 1.29 8.19
N ALA A 19 13.72 0.79 9.32
CA ALA A 19 14.44 -0.47 9.36
C ALA A 19 13.46 -1.62 9.06
N GLY A 20 13.66 -2.29 7.92
CA GLY A 20 12.76 -3.35 7.43
C GLY A 20 11.98 -2.98 6.16
N ASP A 21 12.06 -1.74 5.69
CA ASP A 21 11.50 -1.38 4.39
C ASP A 21 12.25 -2.07 3.25
N ALA A 22 11.50 -2.82 2.43
CA ALA A 22 12.04 -3.48 1.25
C ALA A 22 12.63 -2.47 0.24
N GLU A 23 13.62 -2.90 -0.52
CA GLU A 23 14.05 -2.16 -1.70
C GLU A 23 12.89 -2.07 -2.71
N GLY A 24 12.57 -0.86 -3.19
CA GLY A 24 11.43 -0.64 -4.09
C GLY A 24 10.05 -0.47 -3.42
N VAL A 25 9.97 -0.33 -2.09
CA VAL A 25 8.67 -0.07 -1.43
C VAL A 25 7.94 1.15 -2.02
N MET A 26 6.69 0.94 -2.42
CA MET A 26 5.82 2.00 -2.93
C MET A 26 4.96 2.57 -1.80
N ILE A 27 5.01 3.88 -1.63
CA ILE A 27 4.19 4.59 -0.65
C ILE A 27 3.30 5.57 -1.39
N MET A 28 2.00 5.57 -1.09
CA MET A 28 1.08 6.62 -1.53
C MET A 28 0.82 7.55 -0.36
N CYS A 29 0.96 8.86 -0.58
CA CYS A 29 0.70 9.82 0.49
C CYS A 29 -0.80 9.87 0.84
N GLY A 30 -1.12 10.31 2.06
CA GLY A 30 -2.52 10.39 2.51
C GLY A 30 -3.43 11.20 1.57
N ARG A 31 -2.95 12.32 1.01
CA ARG A 31 -3.75 13.12 0.05
C ARG A 31 -4.15 12.30 -1.17
N HIS A 32 -3.18 11.66 -1.82
CA HIS A 32 -3.40 10.80 -2.99
C HIS A 32 -4.24 9.58 -2.66
N TRP A 33 -3.99 8.96 -1.50
CA TRP A 33 -4.85 7.89 -1.02
C TRP A 33 -6.31 8.35 -0.94
N HIS A 34 -6.56 9.56 -0.44
CA HIS A 34 -7.91 10.12 -0.31
C HIS A 34 -8.55 10.58 -1.64
N MET A 35 -7.81 10.59 -2.76
CA MET A 35 -8.37 10.83 -4.10
C MET A 35 -8.91 9.55 -4.77
N GLY A 36 -8.43 8.38 -4.33
CA GLY A 36 -8.87 7.09 -4.88
C GLY A 36 -10.32 6.79 -4.55
N ASP A 37 -10.99 5.98 -5.35
CA ASP A 37 -12.38 5.58 -5.11
C ASP A 37 -12.61 5.00 -3.70
N VAL A 38 -13.71 5.43 -3.06
CA VAL A 38 -14.01 5.07 -1.66
C VAL A 38 -14.24 3.56 -1.52
N ALA A 39 -14.95 2.92 -2.45
CA ALA A 39 -15.25 1.50 -2.41
C ALA A 39 -13.97 0.68 -2.58
N MET A 40 -13.10 1.05 -3.52
CA MET A 40 -11.78 0.44 -3.70
C MET A 40 -10.91 0.56 -2.44
N ARG A 41 -10.82 1.74 -1.83
CA ARG A 41 -10.04 1.93 -0.60
C ARG A 41 -10.57 1.10 0.56
N ASN A 42 -11.89 1.03 0.71
CA ASN A 42 -12.52 0.23 1.76
C ASN A 42 -12.24 -1.27 1.55
N ARG A 43 -12.34 -1.75 0.31
CA ARG A 43 -11.99 -3.12 -0.03
C ARG A 43 -10.51 -3.42 0.21
N HIS A 44 -9.62 -2.49 -0.13
CA HIS A 44 -8.18 -2.63 0.15
C HIS A 44 -7.92 -2.72 1.67
N LYS A 45 -8.55 -1.86 2.49
CA LYS A 45 -8.45 -1.93 3.95
C LYS A 45 -8.88 -3.30 4.49
N GLN A 46 -9.98 -3.86 4.00
CA GLN A 46 -10.46 -5.19 4.39
C GLN A 46 -9.46 -6.29 4.02
N LEU A 47 -8.96 -6.29 2.79
CA LEU A 47 -7.96 -7.26 2.32
C LEU A 47 -6.65 -7.16 3.10
N ARG A 48 -6.19 -5.93 3.38
CA ARG A 48 -4.99 -5.68 4.19
C ARG A 48 -5.15 -6.19 5.63
N ALA A 49 -6.31 -5.96 6.24
CA ALA A 49 -6.62 -6.47 7.58
C ALA A 49 -6.62 -8.01 7.60
N ARG A 50 -7.19 -8.65 6.57
CA ARG A 50 -7.20 -10.10 6.41
C ARG A 50 -5.79 -10.68 6.18
N ALA A 51 -4.97 -10.03 5.36
CA ALA A 51 -3.58 -10.42 5.16
C ALA A 51 -2.77 -10.36 6.46
N ARG A 52 -2.93 -9.28 7.26
CA ARG A 52 -2.33 -9.16 8.59
C ARG A 52 -2.85 -10.19 9.59
N TRP A 53 -4.10 -10.63 9.45
CA TRP A 53 -4.63 -11.73 10.26
C TRP A 53 -3.90 -13.04 9.96
N PHE A 54 -3.65 -13.36 8.69
CA PHE A 54 -2.88 -14.56 8.33
C PHE A 54 -1.46 -14.51 8.90
N GLN A 55 -0.76 -13.37 8.73
CA GLN A 55 0.58 -13.17 9.30
C GLN A 55 0.58 -13.41 10.81
N ARG A 56 -0.26 -12.70 11.57
CA ARG A 56 -0.33 -12.85 13.03
C ARG A 56 -0.68 -14.28 13.46
N ARG A 57 -1.54 -14.95 12.70
CA ARG A 57 -1.91 -16.34 12.97
C ARG A 57 -0.73 -17.28 12.73
N TYR A 58 0.05 -17.03 11.70
CA TYR A 58 1.28 -17.77 11.42
C TYR A 58 2.35 -17.50 12.50
N ASP A 59 2.57 -16.23 12.87
CA ASP A 59 3.52 -15.87 13.93
C ASP A 59 3.19 -16.58 15.26
N LYS A 60 1.91 -16.70 15.60
CA LYS A 60 1.46 -17.35 16.84
C LYS A 60 1.41 -18.89 16.76
N ARG A 61 1.09 -19.47 15.60
CA ARG A 61 0.77 -20.90 15.46
C ARG A 61 1.51 -21.60 14.32
N GLY A 62 2.64 -21.06 13.87
CA GLY A 62 3.40 -21.53 12.72
C GLY A 62 3.63 -23.04 12.74
N ASN A 63 4.18 -23.57 13.85
CA ASN A 63 4.43 -25.01 14.01
C ASN A 63 3.19 -25.88 13.81
N ALA A 64 2.03 -25.46 14.32
CA ALA A 64 0.77 -26.20 14.16
C ALA A 64 0.20 -26.09 12.72
N ILE A 65 0.44 -24.96 12.04
CA ILE A 65 0.03 -24.75 10.66
C ILE A 65 0.89 -25.58 9.71
N GLU A 66 2.21 -25.60 9.93
CA GLU A 66 3.17 -26.39 9.14
C GLU A 66 2.88 -27.90 9.22
N ARG A 67 2.50 -28.40 10.40
CA ARG A 67 2.15 -29.81 10.61
C ARG A 67 0.71 -30.17 10.20
N SER A 68 -0.11 -29.19 9.80
CA SER A 68 -1.51 -29.42 9.48
C SER A 68 -1.69 -30.00 8.07
N PRO A 69 -2.61 -30.95 7.85
CA PRO A 69 -3.00 -31.37 6.48
C PRO A 69 -3.62 -30.21 5.67
N LYS A 70 -4.05 -29.12 6.34
CA LYS A 70 -4.62 -27.93 5.70
C LYS A 70 -3.58 -26.84 5.39
N ARG A 71 -2.27 -27.13 5.55
CA ARG A 71 -1.17 -26.19 5.29
C ARG A 71 -1.29 -25.50 3.94
N ALA A 72 -1.44 -26.28 2.86
CA ALA A 72 -1.55 -25.74 1.51
C ALA A 72 -2.76 -24.81 1.35
N LYS A 73 -3.91 -25.18 1.93
CA LYS A 73 -5.13 -24.35 1.93
C LYS A 73 -4.92 -23.01 2.64
N PHE A 74 -4.22 -23.03 3.78
CA PHE A 74 -3.90 -21.81 4.53
C PHE A 74 -3.02 -20.85 3.72
N PHE A 75 -1.89 -21.34 3.20
CA PHE A 75 -0.97 -20.52 2.42
C PHE A 75 -1.56 -20.05 1.09
N ASN A 76 -2.37 -20.88 0.42
CA ASN A 76 -3.08 -20.47 -0.79
C ASN A 76 -4.07 -19.33 -0.51
N ALA A 77 -4.84 -19.42 0.58
CA ALA A 77 -5.77 -18.36 0.97
C ALA A 77 -5.03 -17.07 1.36
N TRP A 78 -3.90 -17.20 2.06
CA TRP A 78 -3.07 -16.06 2.41
C TRP A 78 -2.48 -15.39 1.17
N ARG A 79 -1.82 -16.16 0.30
CA ARG A 79 -1.24 -15.69 -0.96
C ARG A 79 -2.29 -14.97 -1.81
N ARG A 80 -3.47 -15.58 -2.00
CA ARG A 80 -4.58 -14.96 -2.75
C ARG A 80 -5.00 -13.63 -2.15
N THR A 81 -5.18 -13.56 -0.83
CA THR A 81 -5.55 -12.32 -0.14
C THR A 81 -4.48 -11.24 -0.34
N TRP A 82 -3.19 -11.61 -0.26
CA TRP A 82 -2.08 -10.68 -0.47
C TRP A 82 -2.03 -10.16 -1.91
N THR A 83 -2.14 -11.07 -2.89
CA THR A 83 -2.17 -10.71 -4.32
C THR A 83 -3.35 -9.80 -4.65
N GLU A 84 -4.56 -10.11 -4.17
CA GLU A 84 -5.74 -9.26 -4.37
C GLU A 84 -5.55 -7.88 -3.71
N CYS A 85 -4.93 -7.82 -2.52
CA CYS A 85 -4.63 -6.56 -1.83
C CYS A 85 -3.69 -5.69 -2.67
N ASN A 86 -2.59 -6.26 -3.18
CA ASN A 86 -1.61 -5.52 -3.96
C ASN A 86 -2.17 -5.08 -5.32
N ALA A 87 -2.90 -5.97 -6.01
CA ALA A 87 -3.55 -5.62 -7.27
C ALA A 87 -4.53 -4.46 -7.11
N LEU A 88 -5.26 -4.40 -5.99
CA LEU A 88 -6.16 -3.29 -5.71
C LEU A 88 -5.42 -2.00 -5.36
N PHE A 89 -4.28 -2.08 -4.68
CA PHE A 89 -3.41 -0.91 -4.47
C PHE A 89 -2.91 -0.31 -5.80
N GLU A 90 -2.45 -1.16 -6.73
CA GLU A 90 -2.04 -0.71 -8.07
C GLU A 90 -3.19 -0.03 -8.83
N ARG A 91 -4.39 -0.60 -8.81
CA ARG A 91 -5.57 0.03 -9.44
C ARG A 91 -5.89 1.40 -8.84
N ILE A 92 -5.81 1.54 -7.50
CA ILE A 92 -6.02 2.82 -6.83
C ILE A 92 -4.92 3.81 -7.25
N LYS A 93 -3.66 3.36 -7.37
CA LYS A 93 -2.55 4.18 -7.82
C LYS A 93 -2.78 4.72 -9.22
N ASP A 94 -3.20 3.86 -10.15
CA ASP A 94 -3.45 4.26 -11.55
C ASP A 94 -4.63 5.25 -11.65
N ASP A 95 -5.74 4.98 -10.96
CA ASP A 95 -6.89 5.89 -10.86
C ASP A 95 -6.48 7.27 -10.32
N VAL A 96 -5.71 7.29 -9.23
CA VAL A 96 -5.24 8.53 -8.61
C VAL A 96 -4.23 9.25 -9.50
N ALA A 97 -3.34 8.54 -10.17
CA ALA A 97 -2.39 9.14 -11.10
C ALA A 97 -3.11 9.83 -12.26
N ILE A 98 -4.12 9.18 -12.85
CA ILE A 98 -4.97 9.77 -13.89
C ILE A 98 -5.65 11.04 -13.35
N LYS A 99 -6.33 10.96 -12.20
CA LYS A 99 -6.99 12.12 -11.57
C LYS A 99 -6.02 13.28 -11.32
N ALA A 100 -4.82 12.99 -10.82
CA ALA A 100 -3.80 13.99 -10.57
C ALA A 100 -3.31 14.65 -11.87
N SER A 101 -3.13 13.87 -12.94
CA SER A 101 -2.74 14.39 -14.27
C SER A 101 -3.78 15.33 -14.87
N PHE A 102 -5.07 15.11 -14.61
CA PHE A 102 -6.16 15.99 -15.05
C PHE A 102 -6.48 17.14 -14.09
N GLY A 103 -5.58 17.44 -13.14
CA GLY A 103 -5.71 18.62 -12.30
C GLY A 103 -6.76 18.50 -11.19
N ALA A 104 -7.23 17.30 -10.84
CA ALA A 104 -8.11 17.08 -9.70
C ALA A 104 -7.43 17.31 -8.33
N GLU A 105 -6.16 17.76 -8.33
CA GLU A 105 -5.49 18.27 -7.14
C GLU A 105 -5.88 19.72 -6.88
N ASP A 106 -6.88 19.97 -6.04
CA ASP A 106 -7.15 21.30 -5.50
C ASP A 106 -5.93 21.79 -4.69
N ALA A 107 -5.25 22.84 -5.16
CA ALA A 107 -4.23 23.66 -4.49
C ALA A 107 -2.74 23.29 -4.72
N PRO A 108 -1.87 24.34 -4.80
CA PRO A 108 -0.65 24.38 -5.61
C PRO A 108 0.46 23.48 -5.08
N ARG A 109 1.32 23.01 -6.00
CA ARG A 109 2.62 22.41 -5.67
C ARG A 109 3.27 23.29 -4.60
N ARG A 110 3.64 22.72 -3.45
CA ARG A 110 4.49 23.45 -2.48
C ARG A 110 5.69 23.94 -3.28
N ARG A 111 5.77 25.25 -3.52
CA ARG A 111 6.94 25.83 -4.19
C ARG A 111 8.16 25.45 -3.35
N PRO A 112 9.29 25.10 -3.98
CA PRO A 112 10.53 24.96 -3.24
C PRO A 112 10.73 26.22 -2.41
N LYS A 113 11.10 26.04 -1.14
CA LYS A 113 11.41 27.16 -0.25
C LYS A 113 12.59 27.88 -0.91
N VAL A 114 12.34 29.02 -1.54
CA VAL A 114 13.41 29.89 -2.04
C VAL A 114 14.13 30.37 -0.80
N GLU A 115 15.39 29.99 -0.65
CA GLU A 115 16.24 30.48 0.42
C GLU A 115 16.31 32.01 0.27
N ALA A 116 15.95 32.70 1.35
CA ALA A 116 15.99 34.16 1.46
C ALA A 116 17.38 34.58 1.96
#